data_AF-A0A968SBY5-F1
#
_entry.id   AF-A0A968SBY5-F1
#
_cell.length_a   1.000
_cell.length_b   1.000
_cell.length_c   1.000
_cell.angle_alpha   90.00
_cell.angle_beta   90.00
_cell.angle_gamma   90.00
#
_symmetry.space_group_name_H-M   'P 1'
#
loop_
_entity.id
_entity.type
_entity.pdbx_description
1 polymer ?
#
loop_
_entity_poly.entity_id
_entity_poly.type
_entity_poly.pdbx_seq_one_letter_code
_entity_poly.pdbx_strand_id
1 'polypeptide(L)'
;ATASLGKIGKDNLVVIDTLVELTRTAEDEYTRRCAAESLGSLDKNNPVAIDTLVELSRTAKDEFNRMRAANNLGEIDKHNPVVIAALVELTLNAQDEETRLQAAESLGRINKDNSKDNSVVIAVLVELARAAKDKRIQVNAVCSLGEIGKDNLVVIAALVELTRTAEYKYTRRAAMESLGRILTTPEQYAGVVSTLKDGLSNEVYQNNFDLCQNCYQVLWQCAENLPYPEFYQAWHSHPEVPDQTPVGHNSTVANLETQKIDICEELQNLPIFCLKAHILAAETRESEIAATLCQLIWDKALPDAEYPEAVTTPSDLRKHLKQLQRNQQLPKLAILLTDCEHATPELITFCYKLTNILSIAWLTDQPLEAPLKGFPPDQPNLLSAIQTWLEET
;
A
#
# COMPACT_ATOMS: atom_id res chain seq x y z
N ALA A 1 7.40 -36.02 -33.91
CA ALA A 1 7.32 -37.29 -33.17
C ALA A 1 7.34 -37.05 -31.66
N THR A 2 8.37 -36.41 -31.11
CA THR A 2 8.51 -36.10 -29.66
C THR A 2 7.32 -35.32 -29.08
N ALA A 3 6.90 -34.24 -29.75
CA ALA A 3 5.72 -33.47 -29.33
C ALA A 3 4.39 -34.26 -29.44
N SER A 4 4.34 -35.28 -30.29
CA SER A 4 3.17 -36.17 -30.44
C SER A 4 3.14 -37.24 -29.34
N LEU A 5 4.31 -37.69 -28.86
CA LEU A 5 4.44 -38.66 -27.77
C LEU A 5 3.92 -38.10 -26.44
N GLY A 6 4.24 -36.84 -26.12
CA GLY A 6 3.72 -36.16 -24.93
C GLY A 6 2.19 -36.07 -24.87
N LYS A 7 1.50 -36.00 -26.02
CA LYS A 7 0.04 -35.88 -26.06
C LYS A 7 -0.72 -37.19 -25.86
N ILE A 8 -0.06 -38.34 -25.98
CA ILE A 8 -0.74 -39.66 -26.09
C ILE A 8 -0.54 -40.52 -24.83
N GLY A 9 0.32 -40.13 -23.88
CA GLY A 9 0.80 -41.03 -22.81
C GLY A 9 0.90 -40.44 -21.41
N LYS A 10 -0.11 -39.71 -20.91
CA LYS A 10 -0.07 -39.11 -19.56
C LYS A 10 0.24 -40.10 -18.43
N ASP A 11 -0.17 -41.36 -18.60
CA ASP A 11 0.06 -42.44 -17.62
C ASP A 11 0.96 -43.56 -18.18
N ASN A 12 1.65 -43.33 -19.30
CA ASN A 12 2.50 -44.34 -19.92
C ASN A 12 3.96 -44.16 -19.49
N LEU A 13 4.40 -44.98 -18.53
CA LEU A 13 5.77 -44.98 -18.00
C LEU A 13 6.83 -45.11 -19.11
N VAL A 14 6.58 -45.91 -20.15
CA VAL A 14 7.53 -46.07 -21.27
C VAL A 14 7.71 -44.76 -22.03
N VAL A 15 6.64 -43.98 -22.20
CA VAL A 15 6.70 -42.66 -22.85
C VAL A 15 7.47 -41.67 -21.99
N ILE A 16 7.21 -41.66 -20.68
CA ILE A 16 7.92 -40.79 -19.72
C ILE A 16 9.42 -41.11 -19.72
N ASP A 17 9.79 -42.39 -19.60
CA ASP A 17 11.18 -42.83 -19.60
C ASP A 17 11.90 -42.48 -20.90
N THR A 18 11.22 -42.67 -22.05
CA THR A 18 11.77 -42.29 -23.36
C THR A 18 12.01 -40.78 -23.45
N LEU A 19 11.07 -39.96 -22.96
CA LEU A 19 11.24 -38.51 -22.98
C LEU A 19 12.38 -38.07 -22.04
N VAL A 20 12.49 -38.68 -20.84
CA VAL A 20 13.62 -38.44 -19.92
C VAL A 20 14.94 -38.81 -20.58
N GLU A 21 15.03 -39.95 -21.25
CA GLU A 21 16.22 -40.34 -21.99
C GLU A 21 16.56 -39.30 -23.07
N LEU A 22 15.58 -38.88 -23.88
CA LEU A 22 15.79 -37.88 -24.93
C LEU A 22 16.27 -36.52 -24.40
N THR A 23 15.83 -36.07 -23.22
CA THR A 23 16.35 -34.83 -22.61
C THR A 23 17.84 -34.90 -22.30
N ARG A 24 18.37 -36.10 -22.03
CA ARG A 24 19.75 -36.35 -21.61
C ARG A 24 20.67 -36.72 -22.77
N THR A 25 20.18 -37.51 -23.74
CA THR A 25 21.02 -38.16 -24.75
C THR A 25 20.94 -37.54 -26.13
N ALA A 26 19.90 -36.76 -26.43
CA ALA A 26 19.78 -36.16 -27.76
C ALA A 26 20.85 -35.10 -27.99
N GLU A 27 21.58 -35.20 -29.11
CA GLU A 27 22.59 -34.20 -29.50
C GLU A 27 21.95 -32.88 -29.96
N ASP A 28 20.74 -32.95 -30.52
CA ASP A 28 20.00 -31.81 -31.05
C ASP A 28 19.22 -31.07 -29.95
N GLU A 29 19.54 -29.78 -29.77
CA GLU A 29 18.92 -28.90 -28.78
C GLU A 29 17.40 -28.79 -28.96
N TYR A 30 16.92 -28.79 -30.21
CA TYR A 30 15.48 -28.76 -30.51
C TYR A 30 14.78 -30.00 -29.96
N THR A 31 15.37 -31.18 -30.17
CA THR A 31 14.86 -32.46 -29.67
C THR A 31 14.87 -32.51 -28.14
N ARG A 32 15.97 -32.09 -27.50
CA ARG A 32 16.03 -31.98 -26.02
C ARG A 32 14.95 -31.07 -25.48
N ARG A 33 14.78 -29.88 -26.07
CA ARG A 33 13.76 -28.90 -25.69
C ARG A 33 12.34 -29.47 -25.86
N CYS A 34 12.04 -30.09 -27.00
CA CYS A 34 10.73 -30.71 -27.24
C CYS A 34 10.43 -31.87 -26.28
N ALA A 35 11.45 -32.65 -25.88
CA ALA A 35 11.29 -33.69 -24.89
C ALA A 35 10.96 -33.08 -23.51
N ALA A 36 11.68 -32.04 -23.11
CA ALA A 36 11.45 -31.34 -21.84
C ALA A 36 10.08 -30.63 -21.81
N GLU A 37 9.68 -29.97 -22.89
CA GLU A 37 8.34 -29.38 -23.08
C GLU A 37 7.24 -30.43 -22.92
N SER A 38 7.44 -31.60 -23.53
CA SER A 38 6.51 -32.72 -23.43
C SER A 38 6.42 -33.24 -22.00
N LEU A 39 7.55 -33.42 -21.31
CA LEU A 39 7.57 -33.81 -19.90
C LEU A 39 6.87 -32.79 -19.00
N GLY A 40 7.14 -31.49 -19.18
CA GLY A 40 6.49 -30.42 -18.42
C GLY A 40 4.99 -30.29 -18.69
N SER A 41 4.55 -30.65 -19.90
CA SER A 41 3.11 -30.72 -20.23
C SER A 41 2.41 -31.90 -19.57
N LEU A 42 3.12 -33.01 -19.36
CA LEU A 42 2.61 -34.21 -18.69
C LEU A 42 2.53 -34.02 -17.18
N ASP A 43 3.62 -33.52 -16.60
CA ASP A 43 3.74 -33.15 -15.19
C ASP A 43 4.40 -31.78 -15.09
N LYS A 44 3.60 -30.80 -14.71
CA LYS A 44 4.01 -29.41 -14.53
C LYS A 44 5.15 -29.25 -13.54
N ASN A 45 5.28 -30.15 -12.57
CA ASN A 45 6.32 -30.06 -11.55
C ASN A 45 7.49 -31.00 -11.83
N ASN A 46 7.60 -31.55 -13.05
CA ASN A 46 8.63 -32.51 -13.39
C ASN A 46 10.02 -31.87 -13.30
N PRO A 47 10.90 -32.31 -12.38
CA PRO A 47 12.20 -31.70 -12.17
C PRO A 47 13.13 -31.86 -13.37
N VAL A 48 13.04 -32.99 -14.10
CA VAL A 48 13.86 -33.21 -15.31
C VAL A 48 13.47 -32.22 -16.41
N ALA A 49 12.17 -31.95 -16.58
CA ALA A 49 11.69 -30.95 -17.52
C ALA A 49 12.20 -29.55 -17.15
N ILE A 50 12.04 -29.15 -15.89
CA ILE A 50 12.44 -27.83 -15.40
C ILE A 50 13.96 -27.66 -15.55
N ASP A 51 14.76 -28.61 -15.03
CA ASP A 51 16.23 -28.55 -15.09
C ASP A 51 16.73 -28.46 -16.53
N THR A 52 16.16 -29.26 -17.43
CA THR A 52 16.55 -29.25 -18.86
C THR A 52 16.21 -27.91 -19.51
N LEU A 53 15.04 -27.34 -19.24
CA LEU A 53 14.66 -26.05 -19.83
C LEU A 53 15.45 -24.89 -19.25
N VAL A 54 15.75 -24.93 -17.95
CA VAL A 54 16.65 -23.98 -17.30
C VAL A 54 18.04 -24.04 -17.93
N GLU A 55 18.60 -25.24 -18.11
CA GLU A 55 19.89 -25.41 -18.80
C GLU A 55 19.84 -24.83 -20.22
N LEU A 56 18.88 -25.27 -21.05
CA LEU A 56 18.78 -24.85 -22.45
C LEU A 56 18.54 -23.35 -22.59
N SER A 57 17.76 -22.73 -21.70
CA SER A 57 17.53 -21.28 -21.72
C SER A 57 18.80 -20.46 -21.51
N ARG A 58 19.80 -21.02 -20.80
CA ARG A 58 21.09 -20.39 -20.54
C ARG A 58 22.15 -20.74 -21.58
N THR A 59 22.18 -21.99 -22.04
CA THR A 59 23.35 -22.54 -22.75
C THR A 59 23.11 -22.95 -24.20
N ALA A 60 21.86 -23.00 -24.66
CA ALA A 60 21.58 -23.38 -26.05
C ALA A 60 22.29 -22.43 -27.02
N LYS A 61 22.91 -23.00 -28.06
CA LYS A 61 23.65 -22.23 -29.06
C LYS A 61 22.69 -21.39 -29.91
N ASP A 62 21.58 -22.00 -30.29
CA ASP A 62 20.54 -21.36 -31.07
C ASP A 62 19.67 -20.43 -30.19
N GLU A 63 19.55 -19.17 -30.60
CA GLU A 63 18.80 -18.15 -29.85
C GLU A 63 17.32 -18.49 -29.79
N PHE A 64 16.78 -19.08 -30.86
CA PHE A 64 15.39 -19.52 -30.89
C PHE A 64 15.14 -20.62 -29.86
N ASN A 65 16.06 -21.58 -29.67
CA ASN A 65 15.95 -22.58 -28.61
C ASN A 65 16.07 -21.97 -27.19
N ARG A 66 16.93 -20.97 -26.96
CA ARG A 66 16.99 -20.26 -25.67
C ARG A 66 15.68 -19.56 -25.34
N MET A 67 15.19 -18.75 -26.27
CA MET A 67 13.91 -18.04 -26.16
C MET A 67 12.75 -19.01 -25.95
N ARG A 68 12.67 -20.10 -26.72
CA ARG A 68 11.62 -21.12 -26.56
C ARG A 68 11.72 -21.84 -25.23
N ALA A 69 12.91 -22.12 -24.72
CA ALA A 69 13.08 -22.71 -23.40
C ALA A 69 12.57 -21.77 -22.30
N ALA A 70 12.88 -20.46 -22.39
CA ALA A 70 12.33 -19.44 -21.48
C ALA A 70 10.79 -19.36 -21.57
N ASN A 71 10.21 -19.42 -22.77
CA ASN A 71 8.75 -19.48 -22.93
C ASN A 71 8.15 -20.72 -22.26
N ASN A 72 8.75 -21.88 -22.47
CA ASN A 72 8.27 -23.15 -21.91
C ASN A 72 8.35 -23.15 -20.38
N LEU A 73 9.41 -22.57 -19.79
CA LEU A 73 9.48 -22.32 -18.35
C LEU A 73 8.26 -21.52 -17.87
N GLY A 74 7.84 -20.51 -18.66
CA GLY A 74 6.61 -19.73 -18.49
C GLY A 74 5.30 -20.53 -18.39
N GLU A 75 5.24 -21.75 -18.94
CA GLU A 75 4.01 -22.53 -19.11
C GLU A 75 3.88 -23.72 -18.15
N ILE A 76 5.01 -24.20 -17.61
CA ILE A 76 5.12 -25.49 -16.92
C ILE A 76 4.67 -25.38 -15.46
N ASP A 77 5.42 -24.71 -14.58
CA ASP A 77 4.97 -24.48 -13.18
C ASP A 77 5.17 -23.02 -12.77
N LYS A 78 4.02 -22.34 -12.64
CA LYS A 78 3.90 -20.92 -12.26
C LYS A 78 4.16 -20.63 -10.78
N HIS A 79 4.38 -21.66 -9.96
CA HIS A 79 4.71 -21.47 -8.55
C HIS A 79 6.08 -22.06 -8.20
N ASN A 80 6.83 -22.54 -9.19
CA ASN A 80 8.13 -23.11 -8.94
C ASN A 80 9.18 -22.02 -8.69
N PRO A 81 9.83 -21.98 -7.51
CA PRO A 81 10.85 -20.98 -7.23
C PRO A 81 12.07 -21.11 -8.15
N VAL A 82 12.38 -22.31 -8.67
CA VAL A 82 13.48 -22.52 -9.63
C VAL A 82 13.14 -21.87 -10.97
N VAL A 83 11.90 -22.02 -11.43
CA VAL A 83 11.41 -21.39 -12.67
C VAL A 83 11.45 -19.87 -12.53
N ILE A 84 10.92 -19.32 -11.44
CA ILE A 84 10.90 -17.87 -11.19
C ILE A 84 12.34 -17.33 -11.13
N ALA A 85 13.23 -17.99 -10.39
CA ALA A 85 14.64 -17.58 -10.29
C ALA A 85 15.35 -17.61 -11.64
N ALA A 86 15.14 -18.66 -12.45
CA ALA A 86 15.73 -18.78 -13.77
C ALA A 86 15.21 -17.68 -14.71
N LEU A 87 13.91 -17.40 -14.71
CA LEU A 87 13.35 -16.33 -15.54
C LEU A 87 13.83 -14.94 -15.09
N VAL A 88 13.94 -14.67 -13.79
CA VAL A 88 14.54 -13.43 -13.26
C VAL A 88 15.99 -13.28 -13.75
N GLU A 89 16.80 -14.33 -13.64
CA GLU A 89 18.18 -14.32 -14.12
C GLU A 89 18.26 -14.03 -15.62
N LEU A 90 17.45 -14.72 -16.44
CA LEU A 90 17.42 -14.52 -17.90
C LEU A 90 17.01 -13.10 -18.26
N THR A 91 15.99 -12.56 -17.60
CA THR A 91 15.51 -11.20 -17.84
C THR A 91 16.60 -10.14 -17.61
N LEU A 92 17.45 -10.35 -16.60
CA LEU A 92 18.53 -9.44 -16.25
C LEU A 92 19.81 -9.66 -17.07
N ASN A 93 20.15 -10.91 -17.37
CA ASN A 93 21.50 -11.29 -17.81
C ASN A 93 21.59 -11.97 -19.19
N ALA A 94 20.47 -12.34 -19.81
CA ALA A 94 20.53 -13.00 -21.13
C ALA A 94 21.13 -12.04 -22.18
N GLN A 95 21.97 -12.60 -23.05
CA GLN A 95 22.73 -11.84 -24.03
C GLN A 95 21.86 -11.32 -25.18
N ASP A 96 20.90 -12.14 -25.62
CA ASP A 96 19.98 -11.76 -26.69
C ASP A 96 18.70 -11.11 -26.13
N GLU A 97 18.28 -10.04 -26.81
CA GLU A 97 17.12 -9.24 -26.39
C GLU A 97 15.81 -10.02 -26.45
N GLU A 98 15.70 -10.98 -27.37
CA GLU A 98 14.48 -11.77 -27.54
C GLU A 98 14.26 -12.75 -26.39
N THR A 99 15.32 -13.41 -25.90
CA THR A 99 15.26 -14.23 -24.68
C THR A 99 14.95 -13.38 -23.45
N ARG A 100 15.54 -12.19 -23.33
CA ARG A 100 15.21 -11.25 -22.24
C ARG A 100 13.74 -10.84 -22.27
N LEU A 101 13.23 -10.49 -23.45
CA LEU A 101 11.84 -10.11 -23.68
C LEU A 101 10.91 -11.26 -23.32
N GLN A 102 11.21 -12.48 -23.79
CA GLN A 102 10.39 -13.66 -23.53
C GLN A 102 10.40 -14.05 -22.05
N ALA A 103 11.54 -13.91 -21.37
CA ALA A 103 11.64 -14.18 -19.94
C ALA A 103 10.80 -13.17 -19.13
N ALA A 104 10.87 -11.88 -19.47
CA ALA A 104 10.05 -10.84 -18.83
C ALA A 104 8.55 -11.08 -19.03
N GLU A 105 8.14 -11.46 -20.24
CA GLU A 105 6.73 -11.83 -20.52
C GLU A 105 6.31 -13.07 -19.71
N SER A 106 7.18 -14.08 -19.63
CA SER A 106 6.91 -15.30 -18.87
C SER A 106 6.73 -15.02 -17.37
N LEU A 107 7.52 -14.09 -16.80
CA LEU A 107 7.36 -13.63 -15.41
C LEU A 107 5.99 -12.98 -15.18
N GLY A 108 5.53 -12.13 -16.10
CA GLY A 108 4.20 -11.51 -16.01
C GLY A 108 3.08 -12.55 -15.98
N ARG A 109 3.12 -13.53 -16.89
CA ARG A 109 2.12 -14.61 -16.98
C ARG A 109 2.10 -15.49 -15.74
N ILE A 110 3.27 -15.87 -15.23
CA ILE A 110 3.40 -16.79 -14.10
C ILE A 110 2.84 -16.18 -12.81
N ASN A 111 3.10 -14.90 -12.57
CA ASN A 111 2.78 -14.27 -11.29
C ASN A 111 1.34 -13.75 -11.17
N LYS A 112 0.56 -13.75 -12.26
CA LYS A 112 -0.84 -13.26 -12.26
C LYS A 112 -1.74 -13.98 -11.25
N ASP A 113 -1.50 -15.27 -11.02
CA ASP A 113 -2.30 -16.09 -10.11
C ASP A 113 -1.58 -16.38 -8.77
N ASN A 114 -0.40 -15.79 -8.55
CA ASN A 114 0.40 -16.10 -7.37
C ASN A 114 0.12 -15.10 -6.25
N SER A 115 -0.53 -15.56 -5.17
CA SER A 115 -0.78 -14.74 -3.98
C SER A 115 0.38 -14.75 -2.97
N LYS A 116 1.46 -15.50 -3.24
CA LYS A 116 2.62 -15.61 -2.35
C LYS A 116 3.80 -14.81 -2.93
N ASP A 117 4.20 -13.79 -2.18
CA ASP A 117 5.42 -12.99 -2.31
C ASP A 117 5.99 -12.84 -3.73
N ASN A 118 5.40 -11.92 -4.49
CA ASN A 118 5.87 -11.54 -5.82
C ASN A 118 6.88 -10.38 -5.77
N SER A 119 7.44 -10.04 -4.61
CA SER A 119 8.25 -8.83 -4.41
C SER A 119 9.48 -8.77 -5.32
N VAL A 120 10.19 -9.88 -5.47
CA VAL A 120 11.37 -10.00 -6.35
C VAL A 120 10.99 -9.76 -7.81
N VAL A 121 9.88 -10.35 -8.26
CA VAL A 121 9.41 -10.20 -9.65
C VAL A 121 8.96 -8.76 -9.91
N ILE A 122 8.24 -8.16 -8.96
CA ILE A 122 7.84 -6.74 -9.05
C ILE A 122 9.07 -5.84 -9.14
N ALA A 123 10.07 -6.03 -8.27
CA ALA A 123 11.29 -5.23 -8.30
C ALA A 123 12.00 -5.32 -9.66
N VAL A 124 12.16 -6.53 -10.21
CA VAL A 124 12.78 -6.74 -11.52
C VAL A 124 11.98 -6.08 -12.64
N LEU A 125 10.66 -6.25 -12.67
CA LEU A 125 9.82 -5.64 -13.71
C LEU A 125 9.79 -4.11 -13.61
N VAL A 126 9.80 -3.54 -12.40
CA VAL A 126 9.92 -2.09 -12.20
C VAL A 126 11.25 -1.56 -12.76
N GLU A 127 12.37 -2.22 -12.47
CA GLU A 127 13.68 -1.84 -12.99
C GLU A 127 13.73 -1.91 -14.52
N LEU A 128 13.16 -2.96 -15.13
CA LEU A 128 13.07 -3.06 -16.59
C LEU A 128 12.20 -1.96 -17.20
N ALA A 129 11.04 -1.68 -16.60
CA ALA A 129 10.12 -0.67 -17.07
C ALA A 129 10.78 0.72 -17.11
N ARG A 130 11.66 1.01 -16.14
CA ARG A 130 12.44 2.26 -16.06
C ARG A 130 13.66 2.27 -16.98
N ALA A 131 14.48 1.22 -16.95
CA ALA A 131 15.86 1.29 -17.44
C ALA A 131 16.15 0.42 -18.68
N ALA A 132 15.21 -0.41 -19.15
CA ALA A 132 15.48 -1.25 -20.32
C ALA A 132 15.69 -0.40 -21.59
N LYS A 133 16.76 -0.72 -22.34
CA LYS A 133 17.08 -0.04 -23.60
C LYS A 133 16.06 -0.35 -24.70
N ASP A 134 15.69 -1.63 -24.84
CA ASP A 134 14.66 -2.07 -25.79
C ASP A 134 13.28 -1.62 -25.28
N LYS A 135 12.59 -0.83 -26.10
CA LYS A 135 11.25 -0.29 -25.80
C LYS A 135 10.19 -1.40 -25.71
N ARG A 136 10.37 -2.53 -26.41
CA ARG A 136 9.50 -3.71 -26.28
C ARG A 136 9.59 -4.30 -24.87
N ILE A 137 10.81 -4.39 -24.32
CA ILE A 137 11.02 -4.88 -22.96
C ILE A 137 10.40 -3.92 -21.94
N GLN A 138 10.56 -2.60 -22.11
CA GLN A 138 9.91 -1.61 -21.25
C GLN A 138 8.38 -1.79 -21.25
N VAL A 139 7.75 -1.84 -22.44
CA VAL A 139 6.30 -2.00 -22.58
C VAL A 139 5.82 -3.32 -21.98
N ASN A 140 6.50 -4.44 -22.25
CA ASN A 140 6.12 -5.74 -21.68
C ASN A 140 6.24 -5.76 -20.15
N ALA A 141 7.27 -5.14 -19.59
CA ALA A 141 7.43 -5.04 -18.15
C ALA A 141 6.28 -4.23 -17.53
N VAL A 142 5.91 -3.11 -18.14
CA VAL A 142 4.76 -2.29 -17.74
C VAL A 142 3.44 -3.07 -17.82
N CYS A 143 3.20 -3.78 -18.92
CA CYS A 143 2.00 -4.60 -19.06
C CYS A 143 1.92 -5.69 -18.00
N SER A 144 3.06 -6.36 -17.73
CA SER A 144 3.18 -7.42 -16.72
C SER A 144 2.93 -6.89 -15.30
N LEU A 145 3.44 -5.70 -14.98
CA LEU A 145 3.15 -5.00 -13.73
C LEU A 145 1.63 -4.76 -13.57
N GLY A 146 0.93 -4.40 -14.65
CA GLY A 146 -0.53 -4.27 -14.63
C GLY A 146 -1.30 -5.57 -14.44
N GLU A 147 -0.68 -6.74 -14.65
CA GLU A 147 -1.31 -8.04 -14.41
C GLU A 147 -1.10 -8.56 -12.99
N ILE A 148 0.05 -8.23 -12.38
CA ILE A 148 0.46 -8.79 -11.09
C ILE A 148 0.41 -7.79 -9.93
N GLY A 149 0.24 -6.50 -10.24
CA GLY A 149 0.39 -5.38 -9.30
C GLY A 149 -0.89 -4.89 -8.66
N LYS A 150 -1.97 -5.68 -8.68
CA LYS A 150 -3.25 -5.31 -8.03
C LYS A 150 -2.99 -4.97 -6.56
N ASP A 151 -3.45 -3.78 -6.13
CA ASP A 151 -3.26 -3.24 -4.78
C ASP A 151 -1.81 -3.11 -4.30
N ASN A 152 -0.84 -3.15 -5.22
CA ASN A 152 0.55 -2.98 -4.85
C ASN A 152 0.99 -1.52 -5.03
N LEU A 153 1.21 -0.83 -3.91
CA LEU A 153 1.61 0.59 -3.90
C LEU A 153 2.93 0.87 -4.63
N VAL A 154 3.88 -0.07 -4.61
CA VAL A 154 5.15 0.08 -5.35
C VAL A 154 4.89 0.06 -6.85
N VAL A 155 4.01 -0.83 -7.31
CA VAL A 155 3.63 -0.90 -8.72
C VAL A 155 2.86 0.36 -9.13
N ILE A 156 1.88 0.79 -8.33
CA ILE A 156 1.11 2.03 -8.60
C ILE A 156 2.06 3.22 -8.73
N ALA A 157 2.97 3.41 -7.78
CA ALA A 157 3.94 4.52 -7.81
C ALA A 157 4.83 4.46 -9.06
N ALA A 158 5.36 3.29 -9.40
CA ALA A 158 6.20 3.11 -10.58
C ALA A 158 5.44 3.39 -11.89
N LEU A 159 4.19 2.94 -12.00
CA LEU A 159 3.38 3.19 -13.20
C LEU A 159 3.03 4.68 -13.32
N VAL A 160 2.65 5.34 -12.22
CA VAL A 160 2.41 6.80 -12.18
C VAL A 160 3.65 7.57 -12.63
N GLU A 161 4.82 7.23 -12.13
CA GLU A 161 6.09 7.82 -12.57
C GLU A 161 6.27 7.67 -14.09
N LEU A 162 6.13 6.45 -14.61
CA LEU A 162 6.31 6.15 -16.03
C LEU A 162 5.31 6.85 -16.94
N THR A 163 4.09 7.14 -16.47
CA THR A 163 3.14 7.96 -17.25
C THR A 163 3.69 9.35 -17.57
N ARG A 164 4.54 9.91 -16.70
CA ARG A 164 5.10 11.26 -16.81
C ARG A 164 6.48 11.26 -17.45
N THR A 165 7.33 10.30 -17.09
CA THR A 165 8.76 10.31 -17.44
C THR A 165 9.10 9.51 -18.69
N ALA A 166 8.28 8.52 -19.08
CA ALA A 166 8.66 7.65 -20.19
C ALA A 166 8.63 8.40 -21.52
N GLU A 167 9.75 8.36 -22.26
CA GLU A 167 9.88 9.00 -23.58
C GLU A 167 9.00 8.34 -24.63
N TYR A 168 8.92 7.00 -24.59
CA TYR A 168 8.20 6.23 -25.59
C TYR A 168 6.70 6.22 -25.32
N LYS A 169 5.91 6.66 -26.31
CA LYS A 169 4.47 6.86 -26.14
C LYS A 169 3.70 5.59 -25.77
N TYR A 170 4.14 4.43 -26.27
CA TYR A 170 3.49 3.16 -25.94
C TYR A 170 3.79 2.71 -24.52
N THR A 171 4.94 3.08 -23.94
CA THR A 171 5.25 2.84 -22.53
C THR A 171 4.32 3.66 -21.63
N ARG A 172 4.12 4.95 -21.95
CA ARG A 172 3.16 5.79 -21.22
C ARG A 172 1.74 5.25 -21.30
N ARG A 173 1.30 4.86 -22.51
CA ARG A 173 -0.02 4.26 -22.74
C ARG A 173 -0.21 2.98 -21.94
N ALA A 174 0.74 2.06 -22.03
CA ALA A 174 0.70 0.81 -21.28
C ALA A 174 0.66 1.03 -19.76
N ALA A 175 1.35 2.07 -19.27
CA ALA A 175 1.34 2.42 -17.84
C ALA A 175 -0.04 2.93 -17.40
N MET A 176 -0.68 3.77 -18.22
CA MET A 176 -2.05 4.25 -17.96
C MET A 176 -3.09 3.12 -18.02
N GLU A 177 -3.03 2.27 -19.05
CA GLU A 177 -3.90 1.09 -19.15
C GLU A 177 -3.68 0.12 -17.97
N SER A 178 -2.44 -0.01 -17.49
CA SER A 178 -2.11 -0.85 -16.34
C SER A 178 -2.59 -0.24 -15.03
N LEU A 179 -2.47 1.08 -14.83
CA LEU A 179 -3.06 1.78 -13.68
C LEU A 179 -4.57 1.52 -13.59
N GLY A 180 -5.30 1.72 -14.70
CA GLY A 180 -6.73 1.44 -14.72
C GLY A 180 -7.12 0.02 -14.30
N ARG A 181 -6.22 -0.97 -14.50
CA ARG A 181 -6.49 -2.37 -14.10
C ARG A 181 -6.18 -2.68 -12.64
N ILE A 182 -5.25 -1.96 -12.00
CA ILE A 182 -4.72 -2.34 -10.68
C ILE A 182 -5.25 -1.52 -9.51
N LEU A 183 -5.85 -0.35 -9.77
CA LEU A 183 -6.45 0.50 -8.73
C LEU A 183 -7.73 -0.16 -8.21
N THR A 184 -7.91 -0.20 -6.89
CA THR A 184 -9.12 -0.77 -6.26
C THR A 184 -9.68 0.06 -5.11
N THR A 185 -8.88 0.90 -4.45
CA THR A 185 -9.33 1.68 -3.29
C THR A 185 -9.54 3.16 -3.63
N PRO A 186 -10.47 3.85 -2.95
CA PRO A 186 -10.67 5.30 -3.13
C PRO A 186 -9.38 6.11 -2.99
N GLU A 187 -8.51 5.78 -2.04
CA GLU A 187 -7.25 6.49 -1.80
C GLU A 187 -6.31 6.37 -3.00
N GLN A 188 -6.26 5.19 -3.63
CA GLN A 188 -5.46 4.96 -4.82
C GLN A 188 -6.00 5.76 -6.01
N TYR A 189 -7.33 5.75 -6.23
CA TYR A 189 -7.95 6.56 -7.28
C TYR A 189 -7.69 8.06 -7.04
N ALA A 190 -7.84 8.55 -5.81
CA ALA A 190 -7.60 9.95 -5.46
C ALA A 190 -6.14 10.37 -5.72
N GLY A 191 -5.16 9.53 -5.34
CA GLY A 191 -3.75 9.78 -5.61
C GLY A 191 -3.42 9.84 -7.11
N VAL A 192 -4.09 9.01 -7.92
CA VAL A 192 -3.93 9.05 -9.38
C VAL A 192 -4.57 10.31 -9.98
N VAL A 193 -5.73 10.73 -9.50
CA VAL A 193 -6.40 11.97 -9.93
C VAL A 193 -5.50 13.18 -9.68
N SER A 194 -4.98 13.33 -8.47
CA SER A 194 -4.13 14.47 -8.11
C SER A 194 -2.85 14.54 -8.94
N THR A 195 -2.32 13.38 -9.35
CA THR A 195 -1.09 13.30 -10.14
C THR A 195 -1.31 13.49 -11.64
N LEU A 196 -2.44 13.05 -12.18
CA LEU A 196 -2.71 13.05 -13.63
C LEU A 196 -3.55 14.24 -14.12
N LYS A 197 -4.12 15.06 -13.24
CA LYS A 197 -5.00 16.20 -13.59
C LYS A 197 -4.38 17.14 -14.63
N ASP A 198 -3.08 17.43 -14.52
CA ASP A 198 -2.37 18.35 -15.43
C ASP A 198 -2.24 17.78 -16.85
N GLY A 199 -2.42 16.46 -17.02
CA GLY A 199 -2.45 15.80 -18.31
C GLY A 199 -3.68 16.14 -19.16
N LEU A 200 -4.72 16.76 -18.58
CA LEU A 200 -5.88 17.29 -19.32
C LEU A 200 -5.76 18.80 -19.63
N SER A 201 -4.61 19.41 -19.36
CA SER A 201 -4.40 20.82 -19.69
C SER A 201 -4.48 21.08 -21.21
N ASN A 202 -4.92 22.28 -21.59
CA ASN A 202 -5.00 22.69 -22.99
C ASN A 202 -3.63 22.62 -23.70
N GLU A 203 -2.54 22.87 -22.96
CA GLU A 203 -1.18 22.75 -23.48
C GLU A 203 -0.85 21.29 -23.86
N VAL A 204 -1.14 20.33 -22.97
CA VAL A 204 -0.91 18.91 -23.25
C VAL A 204 -1.82 18.42 -24.37
N TYR A 205 -3.08 18.86 -24.42
CA TYR A 205 -4.00 18.53 -25.51
C TYR A 205 -3.45 18.95 -26.89
N GLN A 206 -2.87 20.14 -26.98
CA GLN A 206 -2.31 20.66 -28.24
C GLN A 206 -0.96 19.99 -28.61
N ASN A 207 -0.10 19.74 -27.63
CA ASN A 207 1.27 19.26 -27.86
C ASN A 207 1.39 17.73 -27.88
N ASN A 208 0.50 17.01 -27.19
CA ASN A 208 0.59 15.57 -26.98
C ASN A 208 -0.81 14.97 -26.78
N PHE A 209 -1.62 15.00 -27.84
CA PHE A 209 -2.99 14.49 -27.84
C PHE A 209 -3.10 13.04 -27.35
N ASP A 210 -2.17 12.16 -27.74
CA ASP A 210 -2.11 10.77 -27.27
C ASP A 210 -2.03 10.70 -25.74
N LEU A 211 -1.20 11.55 -25.11
CA LEU A 211 -1.07 11.60 -23.64
C LEU A 211 -2.36 12.11 -22.99
N CYS A 212 -2.95 13.17 -23.54
CA CYS A 212 -4.19 13.74 -23.04
C CYS A 212 -5.34 12.72 -23.08
N GLN A 213 -5.47 12.00 -24.20
CA GLN A 213 -6.49 10.97 -24.38
C GLN A 213 -6.33 9.82 -23.36
N ASN A 214 -5.10 9.38 -23.11
CA ASN A 214 -4.86 8.31 -22.15
C ASN A 214 -5.09 8.78 -20.69
N CYS A 215 -4.68 10.01 -20.33
CA CYS A 215 -5.02 10.60 -19.03
C CYS A 215 -6.53 10.67 -18.83
N TYR A 216 -7.26 11.08 -19.87
CA TYR A 216 -8.73 11.18 -19.83
C TYR A 216 -9.37 9.84 -19.49
N GLN A 217 -8.91 8.74 -20.09
CA GLN A 217 -9.46 7.40 -19.82
C GLN A 217 -9.28 6.98 -18.36
N VAL A 218 -8.08 7.17 -17.80
CA VAL A 218 -7.80 6.80 -16.41
C VAL A 218 -8.57 7.70 -15.43
N LEU A 219 -8.60 9.01 -15.69
CA LEU A 219 -9.33 9.97 -14.86
C LEU A 219 -10.84 9.74 -14.91
N TRP A 220 -11.37 9.37 -16.07
CA TRP A 220 -12.76 8.95 -16.21
C TRP A 220 -13.07 7.75 -15.32
N GLN A 221 -12.22 6.72 -15.36
CA GLN A 221 -12.38 5.56 -14.50
C GLN A 221 -12.28 5.93 -13.01
N CYS A 222 -11.39 6.85 -12.63
CA CYS A 222 -11.32 7.35 -11.26
C CYS A 222 -12.64 8.05 -10.86
N ALA A 223 -13.23 8.85 -11.75
CA ALA A 223 -14.52 9.51 -11.51
C ALA A 223 -15.69 8.51 -11.35
N GLU A 224 -15.64 7.36 -12.00
CA GLU A 224 -16.64 6.30 -11.83
C GLU A 224 -16.52 5.56 -10.49
N ASN A 225 -15.32 5.52 -9.90
CA ASN A 225 -15.02 4.76 -8.68
C ASN A 225 -14.86 5.64 -7.42
N LEU A 226 -14.92 6.96 -7.56
CA LEU A 226 -14.86 7.92 -6.45
C LEU A 226 -16.19 8.65 -6.25
N PRO A 227 -16.64 8.82 -4.99
CA PRO A 227 -17.62 9.83 -4.65
C PRO A 227 -17.18 11.21 -5.13
N TYR A 228 -18.13 12.01 -5.61
CA TYR A 228 -17.86 13.36 -6.12
C TYR A 228 -17.03 14.24 -5.16
N PRO A 229 -17.28 14.28 -3.84
CA PRO A 229 -16.47 15.09 -2.92
C PRO A 229 -14.99 14.69 -2.92
N GLU A 230 -14.69 13.39 -2.90
CA GLU A 230 -13.33 12.86 -2.88
C GLU A 230 -12.61 13.11 -4.21
N PHE A 231 -13.32 12.95 -5.33
CA PHE A 231 -12.78 13.30 -6.65
C PHE A 231 -12.49 14.80 -6.76
N TYR A 232 -13.42 15.65 -6.32
CA TYR A 232 -13.26 17.10 -6.35
C TYR A 232 -12.05 17.54 -5.51
N GLN A 233 -11.91 16.99 -4.30
CA GLN A 233 -10.76 17.25 -3.45
C GLN A 233 -9.48 16.82 -4.17
N ALA A 234 -9.39 15.57 -4.64
CA ALA A 234 -8.21 15.09 -5.36
C ALA A 234 -7.85 15.94 -6.60
N TRP A 235 -8.85 16.44 -7.32
CA TRP A 235 -8.67 17.29 -8.49
C TRP A 235 -8.11 18.68 -8.14
N HIS A 236 -8.64 19.30 -7.08
CA HIS A 236 -8.28 20.67 -6.69
C HIS A 236 -7.14 20.77 -5.69
N SER A 237 -6.81 19.68 -4.97
CA SER A 237 -5.64 19.63 -4.09
C SER A 237 -4.35 19.79 -4.90
N HIS A 238 -3.64 20.90 -4.67
CA HIS A 238 -2.25 21.08 -5.08
C HIS A 238 -1.33 20.44 -4.03
N PRO A 239 -0.18 19.85 -4.41
CA PRO A 239 0.81 19.40 -3.43
C PRO A 239 1.41 20.55 -2.61
N GLU A 240 1.43 21.80 -3.11
CA GLU A 240 1.91 22.96 -2.38
C GLU A 240 1.13 24.21 -2.84
N VAL A 241 0.75 25.06 -1.89
CA VAL A 241 0.00 26.34 -1.97
C VAL A 241 -1.53 26.23 -1.80
N PRO A 242 -2.09 26.81 -0.71
CA PRO A 242 -3.54 26.91 -0.51
C PRO A 242 -4.11 27.97 -1.47
N ASP A 243 -4.96 27.53 -2.39
CA ASP A 243 -5.63 28.42 -3.33
C ASP A 243 -6.77 29.15 -2.60
N GLN A 244 -6.58 30.44 -2.40
CA GLN A 244 -7.57 31.33 -1.81
C GLN A 244 -8.47 31.88 -2.92
N THR A 245 -9.79 31.76 -2.70
CA THR A 245 -10.94 32.53 -3.26
C THR A 245 -11.92 31.77 -4.19
N PRO A 246 -13.20 32.17 -4.29
CA PRO A 246 -14.23 31.87 -3.28
C PRO A 246 -15.60 31.57 -3.92
N VAL A 247 -16.18 30.37 -3.77
CA VAL A 247 -17.65 30.26 -3.90
C VAL A 247 -18.20 29.15 -3.03
N GLY A 248 -19.06 29.56 -2.08
CA GLY A 248 -20.11 28.72 -1.52
C GLY A 248 -19.86 28.30 -0.08
N HIS A 249 -20.39 29.08 0.87
CA HIS A 249 -20.51 28.67 2.27
C HIS A 249 -21.13 27.28 2.40
N ASN A 250 -20.34 26.30 2.81
CA ASN A 250 -20.81 25.15 3.56
C ASN A 250 -19.80 24.86 4.67
N SER A 251 -20.25 25.06 5.90
CA SER A 251 -19.59 24.75 7.18
C SER A 251 -19.37 23.25 7.40
N THR A 252 -19.07 22.52 6.32
CA THR A 252 -18.84 21.07 6.29
C THR A 252 -17.40 20.78 5.84
N VAL A 253 -16.72 21.71 5.15
CA VAL A 253 -15.33 21.53 4.69
C VAL A 253 -14.30 21.86 5.78
N ALA A 254 -14.62 22.76 6.71
CA ALA A 254 -13.78 22.99 7.90
C ALA A 254 -13.75 21.79 8.87
N ASN A 255 -14.74 20.89 8.79
CA ASN A 255 -14.78 19.64 9.56
C ASN A 255 -14.16 18.44 8.82
N LEU A 256 -13.68 18.62 7.59
CA LEU A 256 -13.11 17.54 6.77
C LEU A 256 -11.60 17.71 6.52
N GLU A 257 -11.00 18.86 6.85
CA GLU A 257 -9.54 19.03 6.87
C GLU A 257 -8.90 18.60 8.20
N THR A 258 -9.72 18.28 9.23
CA THR A 258 -9.28 17.88 10.59
C THR A 258 -9.49 16.41 10.94
N GLN A 259 -9.50 15.50 9.95
CA GLN A 259 -9.33 14.07 10.23
C GLN A 259 -8.47 13.36 9.17
N LYS A 260 -7.41 12.63 9.52
CA LYS A 260 -6.69 12.48 10.80
C LYS A 260 -5.46 11.62 10.49
N ILE A 261 -4.26 12.16 10.65
CA ILE A 261 -3.20 11.38 11.27
C ILE A 261 -3.68 11.22 12.71
N ASP A 262 -3.90 10.00 13.21
CA ASP A 262 -4.32 9.82 14.59
C ASP A 262 -3.15 10.29 15.46
N ILE A 263 -3.19 11.54 15.94
CA ILE A 263 -2.16 12.15 16.80
C ILE A 263 -1.87 11.23 18.00
N CYS A 264 -2.84 10.41 18.40
CA CYS A 264 -2.65 9.39 19.42
C CYS A 264 -1.62 8.31 19.04
N GLU A 265 -1.50 7.94 17.76
CA GLU A 265 -0.47 7.00 17.26
C GLU A 265 0.92 7.63 17.23
N GLU A 266 1.04 8.92 16.91
CA GLU A 266 2.33 9.61 16.91
C GLU A 266 2.83 9.92 18.33
N LEU A 267 1.90 10.19 19.26
CA LEU A 267 2.21 10.44 20.67
C LEU A 267 2.35 9.16 21.51
N GLN A 268 2.17 7.96 20.94
CA GLN A 268 2.19 6.69 21.68
C GLN A 268 3.51 6.42 22.43
N ASN A 269 4.61 7.03 21.99
CA ASN A 269 5.95 6.88 22.58
C ASN A 269 6.25 7.91 23.67
N LEU A 270 5.33 8.83 23.96
CA LEU A 270 5.47 9.85 25.00
C LEU A 270 4.68 9.46 26.25
N PRO A 271 5.05 9.97 27.44
CA PRO A 271 4.37 9.68 28.71
C PRO A 271 3.03 10.44 28.84
N ILE A 272 2.16 10.32 27.84
CA ILE A 272 0.85 10.98 27.76
C ILE A 272 -0.24 9.97 27.40
N PHE A 273 -1.37 10.05 28.10
CA PHE A 273 -2.53 9.22 27.79
C PHE A 273 -3.52 9.97 26.89
N CYS A 274 -3.63 9.52 25.65
CA CYS A 274 -4.61 10.04 24.70
C CYS A 274 -5.96 9.34 24.89
N LEU A 275 -6.97 10.09 25.31
CA LEU A 275 -8.30 9.60 25.64
C LEU A 275 -9.33 10.18 24.66
N LYS A 276 -10.00 9.29 23.91
CA LYS A 276 -11.07 9.67 22.97
C LYS A 276 -12.35 10.02 23.75
N ALA A 277 -12.54 11.30 24.02
CA ALA A 277 -13.52 11.85 24.97
C ALA A 277 -14.90 12.17 24.37
N HIS A 278 -15.22 11.68 23.17
CA HIS A 278 -16.50 11.92 22.50
C HIS A 278 -17.74 11.59 23.36
N ILE A 279 -17.65 10.57 24.23
CA ILE A 279 -18.74 10.15 25.13
C ILE A 279 -19.01 11.19 26.22
N LEU A 280 -17.99 11.98 26.59
CA LEU A 280 -18.07 13.01 27.64
C LEU A 280 -18.61 14.36 27.10
N ALA A 281 -18.63 14.56 25.78
CA ALA A 281 -18.91 15.87 25.17
C ALA A 281 -20.30 16.45 25.51
N ALA A 282 -21.31 15.60 25.74
CA ALA A 282 -22.67 16.02 26.06
C ALA A 282 -23.10 15.70 27.51
N GLU A 283 -22.22 15.14 28.32
CA GLU A 283 -22.57 14.71 29.68
C GLU A 283 -22.45 15.89 30.66
N THR A 284 -23.42 15.97 31.57
CA THR A 284 -23.54 17.07 32.56
C THR A 284 -23.64 16.55 33.99
N ARG A 285 -23.86 15.24 34.17
CA ARG A 285 -23.96 14.62 35.50
C ARG A 285 -22.56 14.31 36.04
N GLU A 286 -22.22 14.91 37.18
CA GLU A 286 -20.90 14.76 37.82
C GLU A 286 -20.50 13.29 38.05
N SER A 287 -21.46 12.42 38.40
CA SER A 287 -21.20 10.98 38.63
C SER A 287 -20.84 10.21 37.37
N GLU A 288 -21.40 10.61 36.24
CA GLU A 288 -21.24 9.90 34.96
C GLU A 288 -19.97 10.38 34.25
N ILE A 289 -19.65 11.66 34.40
CA ILE A 289 -18.34 12.21 34.07
C ILE A 289 -17.25 11.48 34.86
N ALA A 290 -17.44 11.30 36.16
CA ALA A 290 -16.47 10.63 37.03
C ALA A 290 -16.26 9.15 36.63
N ALA A 291 -17.34 8.41 36.42
CA ALA A 291 -17.28 7.01 36.01
C ALA A 291 -16.67 6.83 34.62
N THR A 292 -17.12 7.62 33.64
CA THR A 292 -16.66 7.52 32.24
C THR A 292 -15.20 7.93 32.11
N LEU A 293 -14.77 9.01 32.77
CA LEU A 293 -13.36 9.40 32.76
C LEU A 293 -12.48 8.37 33.46
N CYS A 294 -12.98 7.73 34.53
CA CYS A 294 -12.29 6.62 35.19
C CYS A 294 -12.10 5.44 34.22
N GLN A 295 -13.14 5.05 33.50
CA GLN A 295 -13.06 3.95 32.53
C GLN A 295 -12.04 4.24 31.44
N LEU A 296 -12.11 5.42 30.82
CA LEU A 296 -11.17 5.81 29.75
C LEU A 296 -9.70 5.78 30.21
N ILE A 297 -9.42 6.24 31.44
CA ILE A 297 -8.07 6.22 32.00
C ILE A 297 -7.62 4.77 32.27
N TRP A 298 -8.48 3.94 32.87
CA TRP A 298 -8.12 2.56 33.19
C TRP A 298 -7.93 1.70 31.94
N ASP A 299 -8.76 1.87 30.91
CA ASP A 299 -8.61 1.17 29.63
C ASP A 299 -7.24 1.42 28.99
N LYS A 300 -6.70 2.63 29.16
CA LYS A 300 -5.39 2.98 28.61
C LYS A 300 -4.22 2.64 29.53
N ALA A 301 -4.38 2.79 30.83
CA ALA A 301 -3.29 2.54 31.78
C ALA A 301 -3.15 1.06 32.17
N LEU A 302 -4.27 0.33 32.25
CA LEU A 302 -4.37 -1.06 32.70
C LEU A 302 -5.54 -1.79 32.00
N PRO A 303 -5.38 -2.20 30.72
CA PRO A 303 -6.46 -2.82 29.93
C PRO A 303 -7.04 -4.11 30.54
N ASP A 304 -6.24 -4.83 31.33
CA ASP A 304 -6.60 -6.14 31.91
C ASP A 304 -7.02 -6.08 33.40
N ALA A 305 -7.15 -4.88 33.98
CA ALA A 305 -7.48 -4.72 35.40
C ALA A 305 -8.98 -4.46 35.65
N GLU A 306 -9.50 -4.92 36.79
CA GLU A 306 -10.86 -4.60 37.22
C GLU A 306 -11.00 -3.10 37.52
N TYR A 307 -12.08 -2.49 37.03
CA TYR A 307 -12.38 -1.08 37.24
C TYR A 307 -12.68 -0.79 38.72
N PRO A 308 -12.31 0.41 39.22
CA PRO A 308 -12.70 0.82 40.56
C PRO A 308 -14.22 0.91 40.70
N GLU A 309 -14.79 0.20 41.67
CA GLU A 309 -16.23 0.26 41.94
C GLU A 309 -16.64 1.62 42.53
N ALA A 310 -17.79 2.14 42.08
CA ALA A 310 -18.50 3.30 42.64
C ALA A 310 -17.79 4.67 42.57
N VAL A 311 -17.10 4.99 41.47
CA VAL A 311 -16.56 6.34 41.23
C VAL A 311 -17.67 7.31 40.83
N THR A 312 -18.15 8.10 41.78
CA THR A 312 -19.28 9.05 41.55
C THR A 312 -18.90 10.51 41.77
N THR A 313 -17.73 10.80 42.32
CA THR A 313 -17.27 12.17 42.56
C THR A 313 -15.81 12.36 42.09
N PRO A 314 -15.38 13.61 41.84
CA PRO A 314 -13.98 13.88 41.52
C PRO A 314 -13.04 13.53 42.67
N SER A 315 -13.52 13.46 43.91
CA SER A 315 -12.69 13.04 45.06
C SER A 315 -12.42 11.53 45.05
N ASP A 316 -13.40 10.73 44.66
CA ASP A 316 -13.24 9.27 44.53
C ASP A 316 -12.25 8.95 43.41
N LEU A 317 -12.41 9.58 42.25
CA LEU A 317 -11.48 9.43 41.13
C LEU A 317 -10.05 9.83 41.52
N ARG A 318 -9.88 10.94 42.24
CA ARG A 318 -8.55 11.38 42.74
C ARG A 318 -7.89 10.36 43.66
N LYS A 319 -8.67 9.68 44.52
CA LYS A 319 -8.14 8.65 45.42
C LYS A 319 -7.59 7.46 44.63
N HIS A 320 -8.33 7.00 43.62
CA HIS A 320 -7.91 5.89 42.77
C HIS A 320 -6.73 6.27 41.86
N LEU A 321 -6.70 7.48 41.30
CA LEU A 321 -5.57 7.96 40.50
C LEU A 321 -4.26 8.04 41.31
N LYS A 322 -4.33 8.46 42.59
CA LYS A 322 -3.16 8.43 43.48
C LYS A 322 -2.67 7.01 43.76
N GLN A 323 -3.57 6.03 43.84
CA GLN A 323 -3.20 4.62 43.97
C GLN A 323 -2.53 4.12 42.68
N LEU A 324 -3.08 4.49 41.52
CA LEU A 324 -2.50 4.17 40.21
C LEU A 324 -1.08 4.73 40.05
N GLN A 325 -0.86 6.01 40.37
CA GLN A 325 0.46 6.66 40.35
C GLN A 325 1.49 5.95 41.25
N ARG A 326 1.08 5.50 42.44
CA ARG A 326 1.94 4.76 43.37
C ARG A 326 2.28 3.36 42.86
N ASN A 327 1.31 2.66 42.27
CA ASN A 327 1.47 1.28 41.82
C ASN A 327 2.28 1.18 40.53
N GLN A 328 2.15 2.15 39.61
CA GLN A 328 2.84 2.19 38.32
C GLN A 328 4.14 3.01 38.32
N GLN A 329 4.55 3.56 39.48
CA GLN A 329 5.71 4.47 39.61
C GLN A 329 5.66 5.65 38.61
N LEU A 330 4.47 6.17 38.31
CA LEU A 330 4.27 7.30 37.39
C LEU A 330 4.14 8.59 38.22
N PRO A 331 5.21 9.40 38.37
CA PRO A 331 5.20 10.56 39.26
C PRO A 331 4.33 11.71 38.74
N LYS A 332 4.10 11.79 37.43
CA LYS A 332 3.24 12.78 36.78
C LYS A 332 2.42 12.10 35.69
N LEU A 333 1.11 12.30 35.72
CA LEU A 333 0.16 11.68 34.78
C LEU A 333 -0.40 12.77 33.88
N ALA A 334 0.01 12.77 32.61
CA ALA A 334 -0.48 13.71 31.60
C ALA A 334 -1.57 13.04 30.75
N ILE A 335 -2.67 13.77 30.52
CA ILE A 335 -3.81 13.31 29.76
C ILE A 335 -4.11 14.31 28.65
N LEU A 336 -4.27 13.79 27.43
CA LEU A 336 -4.79 14.53 26.28
C LEU A 336 -6.19 14.02 25.96
N LEU A 337 -7.21 14.87 26.11
CA LEU A 337 -8.57 14.55 25.70
C LEU A 337 -8.79 15.01 24.26
N THR A 338 -9.16 14.06 23.41
CA THR A 338 -9.42 14.25 21.97
C THR A 338 -10.89 14.00 21.65
N ASP A 339 -11.36 14.43 20.49
CA ASP A 339 -12.73 14.20 20.01
C ASP A 339 -13.84 14.82 20.91
N CYS A 340 -13.52 15.94 21.56
CA CYS A 340 -14.44 16.68 22.42
C CYS A 340 -14.34 18.19 22.12
N GLU A 341 -14.83 18.59 20.94
CA GLU A 341 -14.72 19.97 20.42
C GLU A 341 -15.49 21.01 21.26
N HIS A 342 -16.59 20.59 21.88
CA HIS A 342 -17.46 21.44 22.70
C HIS A 342 -17.77 20.78 24.03
N ALA A 343 -16.85 20.88 24.98
CA ALA A 343 -17.10 20.35 26.30
C ALA A 343 -18.08 21.21 27.09
N THR A 344 -18.86 20.56 27.95
CA THR A 344 -19.76 21.22 28.88
C THR A 344 -18.97 21.98 29.96
N PRO A 345 -19.47 23.14 30.44
CA PRO A 345 -18.86 23.85 31.57
C PRO A 345 -18.69 22.97 32.83
N GLU A 346 -19.61 22.02 33.03
CA GLU A 346 -19.57 21.03 34.10
C GLU A 346 -18.37 20.10 33.97
N LEU A 347 -18.06 19.61 32.75
CA LEU A 347 -16.88 18.79 32.47
C LEU A 347 -15.58 19.58 32.65
N ILE A 348 -15.53 20.82 32.16
CA ILE A 348 -14.37 21.71 32.37
C ILE A 348 -14.13 21.92 33.86
N THR A 349 -15.18 22.22 34.62
CA THR A 349 -15.13 22.39 36.08
C THR A 349 -14.69 21.11 36.79
N PHE A 350 -15.14 19.95 36.30
CA PHE A 350 -14.72 18.66 36.82
C PHE A 350 -13.23 18.41 36.60
N CYS A 351 -12.74 18.58 35.37
CA CYS A 351 -11.33 18.44 35.02
C CYS A 351 -10.46 19.42 35.81
N TYR A 352 -10.92 20.66 36.01
CA TYR A 352 -10.22 21.65 36.84
C TYR A 352 -9.96 21.12 38.27
N LYS A 353 -10.92 20.43 38.90
CA LYS A 353 -10.76 19.82 40.23
C LYS A 353 -9.72 18.70 40.29
N LEU A 354 -9.31 18.15 39.14
CA LEU A 354 -8.32 17.05 39.00
C LEU A 354 -6.91 17.54 38.65
N THR A 355 -6.75 18.81 38.25
CA THR A 355 -5.46 19.40 37.83
C THR A 355 -4.39 19.43 38.91
N ASN A 356 -4.75 19.17 40.17
CA ASN A 356 -3.81 19.04 41.27
C ASN A 356 -3.04 17.71 41.29
N ILE A 357 -3.47 16.72 40.50
CA ILE A 357 -2.88 15.37 40.42
C ILE A 357 -2.55 15.01 38.97
N LEU A 358 -3.27 15.60 38.01
CA LEU A 358 -3.14 15.36 36.57
C LEU A 358 -2.73 16.64 35.83
N SER A 359 -1.89 16.49 34.81
CA SER A 359 -1.73 17.52 33.78
C SER A 359 -2.72 17.24 32.67
N ILE A 360 -3.69 18.13 32.45
CA ILE A 360 -4.79 17.88 31.51
C ILE A 360 -4.70 18.89 30.36
N ALA A 361 -4.59 18.36 29.15
CA ALA A 361 -4.66 19.11 27.91
C ALA A 361 -5.83 18.62 27.04
N TRP A 362 -6.41 19.53 26.27
CA TRP A 362 -7.49 19.24 25.33
C TRP A 362 -7.09 19.63 23.92
N LEU A 363 -7.53 18.82 22.96
CA LEU A 363 -7.53 19.20 21.56
C LEU A 363 -8.84 19.95 21.27
N THR A 364 -8.82 21.28 21.38
CA THR A 364 -9.98 22.15 21.22
C THR A 364 -9.58 23.57 20.85
N ASP A 365 -10.41 24.23 20.06
CA ASP A 365 -10.32 25.68 19.79
C ASP A 365 -10.93 26.53 20.91
N GLN A 366 -11.62 25.91 21.87
CA GLN A 366 -12.21 26.63 22.98
C GLN A 366 -11.11 27.15 23.92
N PRO A 367 -11.15 28.45 24.30
CA PRO A 367 -10.19 29.00 25.25
C PRO A 367 -10.41 28.38 26.63
N LEU A 368 -9.42 27.61 27.10
CA LEU A 368 -9.39 27.05 28.45
C LEU A 368 -8.53 27.92 29.37
N GLU A 369 -9.02 28.17 30.58
CA GLU A 369 -8.26 28.88 31.60
C GLU A 369 -7.22 27.97 32.26
N ALA A 370 -6.05 28.54 32.56
CA ALA A 370 -5.00 27.83 33.29
C ALA A 370 -5.52 27.32 34.65
N PRO A 371 -5.17 26.09 35.06
CA PRO A 371 -4.06 25.27 34.59
C PRO A 371 -4.41 24.25 33.49
N LEU A 372 -5.64 24.28 32.95
CA LEU A 372 -6.01 23.46 31.78
C LEU A 372 -5.36 24.07 30.53
N LYS A 373 -4.87 23.21 29.63
CA LYS A 373 -4.25 23.65 28.38
C LYS A 373 -5.10 23.25 27.18
N GLY A 374 -5.54 24.22 26.38
CA GLY A 374 -6.15 23.97 25.08
C GLY A 374 -5.08 24.02 23.98
N PHE A 375 -5.14 23.04 23.08
CA PHE A 375 -4.41 23.03 21.82
C PHE A 375 -5.41 23.05 20.66
N PRO A 376 -5.41 24.10 19.82
CA PRO A 376 -6.20 24.12 18.61
C PRO A 376 -5.84 22.92 17.71
N PRO A 377 -6.82 22.12 17.22
CA PRO A 377 -6.56 21.01 16.31
C PRO A 377 -5.77 21.45 15.06
N ASP A 378 -6.03 22.68 14.58
CA ASP A 378 -5.40 23.27 13.40
C ASP A 378 -4.09 24.02 13.69
N GLN A 379 -3.55 23.93 14.91
CA GLN A 379 -2.33 24.66 15.26
C GLN A 379 -1.13 24.15 14.46
N PRO A 380 -0.38 25.01 13.74
CA PRO A 380 0.89 24.61 13.14
C PRO A 380 1.88 24.20 14.23
N ASN A 381 2.56 23.06 14.03
CA ASN A 381 3.48 22.45 14.99
C ASN A 381 2.83 21.93 16.28
N LEU A 382 1.59 21.43 16.19
CA LEU A 382 0.83 20.85 17.31
C LEU A 382 1.62 19.81 18.13
N LEU A 383 2.30 18.86 17.47
CA LEU A 383 3.12 17.84 18.15
C LEU A 383 4.23 18.47 19.00
N SER A 384 4.98 19.42 18.42
CA SER A 384 6.05 20.11 19.13
C SER A 384 5.51 20.90 20.32
N ALA A 385 4.33 21.53 20.17
CA ALA A 385 3.70 22.27 21.26
C ALA A 385 3.24 21.35 22.41
N ILE A 386 2.71 20.16 22.10
CA ILE A 386 2.35 19.15 23.10
C ILE A 386 3.61 18.62 23.80
N GLN A 387 4.69 18.37 23.07
CA GLN A 387 5.98 17.94 23.64
C GLN A 387 6.55 18.98 24.60
N THR A 388 6.61 20.25 24.21
CA THR A 388 7.07 21.33 25.10
C THR A 388 6.20 21.44 26.35
N TRP A 389 4.88 21.31 26.23
CA TRP A 389 3.99 21.32 27.39
C TRP A 389 4.24 20.15 28.35
N LEU A 390 4.51 18.95 27.82
CA LEU A 390 4.87 17.79 28.64
C LEU A 390 6.19 17.98 29.40
N GLU A 391 7.14 18.71 28.82
CA GLU A 391 8.41 19.06 29.50
C GLU A 391 8.21 20.12 30.60
N GLU A 392 7.24 21.03 30.42
CA GLU A 392 6.92 22.10 31.36
C GLU A 392 6.03 21.66 32.54
N THR A 393 5.26 20.58 32.38
CA THR A 393 4.31 20.07 33.39
C THR A 393 4.92 19.05 34.35
#